data_AF-A0AAN4YZZ6-F1
#
_entry.id   AF-A0AAN4YZZ6-F1
#
_cell.length_a   1.000
_cell.length_b   1.000
_cell.length_c   1.000
_cell.angle_alpha   90.00
_cell.angle_beta   90.00
_cell.angle_gamma   90.00
#
_symmetry.space_group_name_H-M   'P 1'
#
loop_
_entity.id
_entity.type
_entity.pdbx_description
1 polymer ?
#
loop_
_entity_poly.entity_id
_entity_poly.type
_entity_poly.pdbx_seq_one_letter_code
_entity_poly.pdbx_strand_id
1 'polypeptide(L)'
;VAANNGKTGTLFGTFVMVSQLTASTLIIIAIWIRNTILERRLKMSIDHNHLITEYTIGKKFQVQENLKSFKFIRNMIGSVIPLGAIVQVIATYNLGKSQDLQSFLRSFVDLLTTGSQLLAVIIGIFSLPEWRADLAQRFRQCKHRHRHKVPEANQPTNDETDTYFNQLTEAWNKP
;
A
#
# COMPACT_ATOMS: atom_id res chain seq x y z
N VAL A 1 -2.37 -46.24 21.21
CA VAL A 1 -2.37 -44.96 21.98
C VAL A 1 -1.58 -43.84 21.28
N ALA A 2 -0.44 -44.11 20.64
CA ALA A 2 0.36 -43.08 19.96
C ALA A 2 -0.33 -42.35 18.76
N ALA A 3 -1.24 -43.01 18.04
CA ALA A 3 -1.88 -42.43 16.84
C ALA A 3 -2.92 -41.33 17.14
N ASN A 4 -3.47 -41.27 18.37
CA ASN A 4 -4.47 -40.23 18.73
C ASN A 4 -3.82 -38.89 19.09
N ASN A 5 -2.59 -38.90 19.60
CA ASN A 5 -1.89 -37.67 20.00
C ASN A 5 -1.47 -36.81 18.80
N GLY A 6 -1.24 -37.41 17.62
CA GLY A 6 -0.89 -36.67 16.40
C GLY A 6 -2.08 -35.90 15.80
N LYS A 7 -3.30 -36.44 15.92
CA LYS A 7 -4.53 -35.81 15.39
C LYS A 7 -4.99 -34.63 16.22
N THR A 8 -4.83 -34.69 17.55
CA THR A 8 -5.19 -33.59 18.44
C THR A 8 -4.24 -32.39 18.27
N GLY A 9 -2.94 -32.64 18.09
CA GLY A 9 -1.95 -31.58 17.83
C GLY A 9 -2.19 -30.82 16.52
N THR A 10 -2.56 -31.52 15.44
CA THR A 10 -2.87 -30.92 14.13
C THR A 10 -4.17 -30.11 14.15
N LEU A 11 -5.20 -30.59 14.86
CA LEU A 11 -6.45 -29.84 15.05
C LEU A 11 -6.24 -28.57 15.87
N PHE A 12 -5.46 -28.63 16.94
CA PHE A 12 -5.15 -27.45 17.74
C PHE A 12 -4.36 -26.41 16.92
N GLY A 13 -3.34 -26.84 16.17
CA GLY A 13 -2.55 -25.95 15.33
C GLY A 13 -3.35 -25.26 14.23
N THR A 14 -4.28 -25.98 13.59
CA THR A 14 -5.18 -25.40 12.57
C THR A 14 -6.19 -24.42 13.17
N PHE A 15 -6.73 -24.73 14.35
CA PHE A 15 -7.62 -23.81 15.08
C PHE A 15 -6.93 -22.48 15.43
N VAL A 16 -5.71 -22.54 15.99
CA VAL A 16 -4.92 -21.34 16.33
C VAL A 16 -4.61 -20.51 15.07
N MET A 17 -4.27 -21.16 13.96
CA MET A 17 -4.02 -20.47 12.69
C MET A 17 -5.27 -19.74 12.18
N VAL A 18 -6.43 -20.42 12.19
CA VAL A 18 -7.71 -19.84 11.74
C VAL A 18 -8.13 -18.68 12.64
N SER A 19 -7.98 -18.80 13.96
CA SER A 19 -8.34 -17.72 14.89
C SER A 19 -7.45 -16.49 14.72
N GLN A 20 -6.14 -16.68 14.55
CA GLN A 20 -5.19 -15.60 14.27
C GLN A 20 -5.50 -14.90 12.94
N LEU A 21 -5.79 -15.65 11.87
CA LEU A 21 -6.14 -15.08 10.57
C LEU A 21 -7.45 -14.29 10.64
N THR A 22 -8.45 -14.81 11.37
CA THR A 22 -9.72 -14.13 11.60
C THR A 22 -9.49 -12.81 12.33
N ALA A 23 -8.76 -12.83 13.46
CA ALA A 23 -8.45 -11.65 14.24
C ALA A 23 -7.69 -10.60 13.41
N SER A 24 -6.68 -11.03 12.66
CA SER A 24 -5.88 -10.15 11.79
C SER A 24 -6.75 -9.49 10.72
N THR A 25 -7.64 -10.26 10.09
CA THR A 25 -8.56 -9.75 9.06
C THR A 25 -9.53 -8.73 9.63
N LEU A 26 -10.08 -8.96 10.83
CA LEU A 26 -10.96 -8.02 11.52
C LEU A 26 -10.25 -6.70 11.86
N ILE A 27 -9.00 -6.78 12.35
CA ILE A 27 -8.19 -5.58 12.64
C ILE A 27 -7.94 -4.79 11.35
N ILE A 28 -7.57 -5.46 10.27
CA ILE A 28 -7.33 -4.84 8.95
C ILE A 28 -8.60 -4.13 8.45
N ILE A 29 -9.76 -4.80 8.52
CA ILE A 29 -11.05 -4.21 8.12
C ILE A 29 -11.39 -3.00 9.00
N ALA A 30 -11.19 -3.10 10.32
CA ALA A 30 -11.44 -1.98 11.23
C ALA A 30 -10.56 -0.77 10.92
N ILE A 31 -9.27 -0.97 10.64
CA ILE A 31 -8.35 0.08 10.19
C ILE A 31 -8.83 0.68 8.87
N TRP A 32 -9.23 -0.15 7.91
CA TRP A 32 -9.72 0.30 6.61
C TRP A 32 -11.00 1.15 6.74
N ILE A 33 -11.96 0.72 7.56
CA ILE A 33 -13.19 1.46 7.86
C ILE A 33 -12.84 2.79 8.53
N ARG A 34 -12.00 2.78 9.57
CA ARG A 34 -11.58 4.00 10.28
C ARG A 34 -10.92 5.00 9.33
N ASN A 35 -10.00 4.53 8.48
CA ASN A 35 -9.34 5.37 7.49
C ASN A 35 -10.31 5.94 6.46
N THR A 36 -11.29 5.14 6.01
CA THR A 36 -12.33 5.59 5.09
C THR A 36 -13.23 6.66 5.72
N ILE A 37 -13.59 6.49 6.99
CA ILE A 37 -14.38 7.49 7.74
C ILE A 37 -13.58 8.78 7.93
N LEU A 38 -12.31 8.68 8.32
CA LEU A 38 -11.43 9.84 8.49
C LEU A 38 -11.23 10.60 7.19
N GLU A 39 -10.99 9.91 6.07
CA GLU A 39 -10.90 10.54 4.75
C GLU A 39 -12.19 11.27 4.38
N ARG A 40 -13.36 10.64 4.60
CA ARG A 40 -14.66 11.29 4.35
C ARG A 40 -14.87 12.52 5.22
N ARG A 41 -14.53 12.45 6.51
CA ARG A 41 -14.62 13.59 7.43
C ARG A 41 -13.68 14.72 7.02
N LEU A 42 -12.45 14.39 6.63
CA LEU A 42 -11.47 15.39 6.19
C LEU A 42 -11.93 16.08 4.89
N LYS A 43 -12.46 15.32 3.92
CA LYS A 43 -13.04 15.89 2.69
C LYS A 43 -14.24 16.79 2.99
N MET A 44 -15.18 16.34 3.82
CA MET A 44 -16.34 17.14 4.22
C MET A 44 -15.92 18.42 4.96
N SER A 45 -14.91 18.35 5.83
CA SER A 45 -14.37 19.52 6.52
C SER A 45 -13.70 20.51 5.57
N ILE A 46 -13.17 20.05 4.44
CA ILE A 46 -12.55 20.89 3.42
C ILE A 46 -13.61 21.56 2.54
N ASP A 47 -14.67 20.85 2.21
CA ASP A 47 -15.74 21.33 1.32
C ASP A 47 -16.73 22.27 2.02
N HIS A 48 -17.00 22.07 3.31
CA HIS A 48 -18.14 22.69 4.00
C HIS A 48 -17.84 24.05 4.65
N ASN A 49 -16.57 24.42 4.85
CA ASN A 49 -16.21 25.65 5.57
C ASN A 49 -14.87 26.22 5.09
N HIS A 50 -14.88 27.43 4.53
CA HIS A 50 -13.87 28.49 4.73
C HIS A 50 -12.36 28.24 4.51
N LEU A 51 -11.94 27.05 4.03
CA LEU A 51 -10.52 26.71 3.88
C LEU A 51 -9.81 27.46 2.74
N ILE A 52 -10.57 28.17 1.89
CA ILE A 52 -10.00 29.03 0.85
C ILE A 52 -9.54 30.37 1.42
N THR A 53 -10.20 30.91 2.46
CA THR A 53 -10.04 32.32 2.89
C THR A 53 -9.08 32.56 4.06
N GLU A 54 -8.87 31.62 4.99
CA GLU A 54 -8.04 31.88 6.20
C GLU A 54 -6.79 30.99 6.37
N TYR A 55 -6.60 29.98 5.52
CA TYR A 55 -5.46 29.09 5.67
C TYR A 55 -4.21 29.63 4.97
N THR A 56 -3.12 29.72 5.73
CA THR A 56 -1.78 29.96 5.18
C THR A 56 -1.44 28.88 4.15
N ILE A 57 -0.75 29.28 3.08
CA ILE A 57 -0.39 28.41 1.95
C ILE A 57 0.23 27.09 2.43
N GLY A 58 1.13 27.13 3.42
CA GLY A 58 1.78 25.95 3.98
C GLY A 58 0.81 24.92 4.58
N LYS A 59 -0.25 25.35 5.27
CA LYS A 59 -1.23 24.42 5.84
C LYS A 59 -2.08 23.76 4.75
N LYS A 60 -2.37 24.45 3.64
CA LYS A 60 -3.09 23.88 2.48
C LYS A 60 -2.29 22.72 1.87
N PHE A 61 -0.98 22.90 1.69
CA PHE A 61 -0.09 21.86 1.19
C PHE A 61 -0.05 20.64 2.12
N GLN A 62 0.11 20.85 3.44
CA GLN A 62 0.12 19.76 4.41
C GLN A 62 -1.18 18.93 4.40
N VAL A 63 -2.34 19.59 4.31
CA VAL A 63 -3.64 18.88 4.23
C VAL A 63 -3.76 18.08 2.94
N GLN A 64 -3.31 18.64 1.82
CA GLN A 64 -3.35 17.95 0.53
C GLN A 64 -2.41 16.73 0.49
N GLU A 65 -1.20 16.85 1.04
CA GLU A 65 -0.28 15.71 1.17
C GLU A 65 -0.82 14.63 2.09
N ASN A 66 -1.39 15.01 3.24
CA ASN A 66 -2.01 14.06 4.15
C ASN A 66 -3.17 13.30 3.49
N LEU A 67 -4.01 13.99 2.71
CA LEU A 67 -5.08 13.35 1.93
C LEU A 67 -4.55 12.34 0.90
N LYS A 68 -3.44 12.67 0.22
CA LYS A 68 -2.77 11.73 -0.70
C LYS A 68 -2.31 10.49 0.06
N SER A 69 -1.67 10.66 1.22
CA SER A 69 -1.21 9.56 2.07
C SER A 69 -2.36 8.69 2.59
N PHE A 70 -3.49 9.28 3.00
CA PHE A 70 -4.68 8.51 3.39
C PHE A 70 -5.24 7.67 2.24
N LYS A 71 -5.33 8.25 1.04
CA LYS A 71 -5.79 7.52 -0.15
C LYS A 71 -4.84 6.36 -0.50
N PHE A 72 -3.53 6.59 -0.39
CA PHE A 72 -2.52 5.55 -0.56
C PHE A 72 -2.71 4.41 0.45
N ILE A 73 -2.77 4.71 1.74
CA ILE A 73 -2.94 3.70 2.80
C ILE A 73 -4.25 2.93 2.59
N ARG A 74 -5.34 3.62 2.26
CA ARG A 74 -6.64 2.98 2.01
C ARG A 74 -6.59 2.02 0.82
N ASN A 75 -6.00 2.43 -0.29
CA ASN A 75 -5.88 1.58 -1.48
C ASN A 75 -4.98 0.37 -1.22
N MET A 76 -3.86 0.58 -0.53
CA MET A 76 -2.93 -0.48 -0.14
C MET A 76 -3.63 -1.51 0.75
N ILE A 77 -4.27 -1.07 1.85
CA ILE A 77 -4.98 -1.96 2.77
C ILE A 77 -6.18 -2.63 2.09
N GLY A 78 -6.96 -1.87 1.30
CA GLY A 78 -8.14 -2.38 0.62
C GLY A 78 -7.83 -3.50 -0.37
N SER A 79 -6.64 -3.49 -0.98
CA SER A 79 -6.22 -4.53 -1.92
C SER A 79 -5.98 -5.90 -1.30
N VAL A 80 -5.66 -5.94 0.00
CA VAL A 80 -5.30 -7.19 0.72
C VAL A 80 -6.55 -7.90 1.26
N ILE A 81 -7.65 -7.18 1.47
CA ILE A 81 -8.91 -7.71 2.02
C ILE A 81 -9.48 -8.90 1.22
N PRO A 82 -9.66 -8.83 -0.12
CA PRO A 82 -10.22 -9.96 -0.88
C PRO A 82 -9.33 -11.20 -0.83
N LEU A 83 -8.00 -11.02 -0.85
CA LEU A 83 -7.04 -12.13 -0.73
C LEU A 83 -7.08 -12.74 0.68
N GLY A 84 -7.18 -11.92 1.72
CA GLY A 84 -7.37 -12.37 3.10
C GLY A 84 -8.66 -13.20 3.26
N ALA A 85 -9.75 -12.79 2.63
CA ALA A 85 -11.00 -13.55 2.65
C ALA A 85 -10.85 -14.94 1.99
N ILE A 86 -10.15 -15.02 0.84
CA ILE A 86 -9.85 -16.29 0.16
C ILE A 86 -9.00 -17.19 1.06
N VAL A 87 -7.94 -16.64 1.66
CA VAL A 87 -7.06 -17.37 2.59
C VAL A 87 -7.86 -17.91 3.78
N GLN A 88 -8.76 -17.12 4.33
CA GLN A 88 -9.62 -17.53 5.45
C GLN A 88 -10.54 -18.70 5.07
N VAL A 89 -11.16 -18.66 3.88
CA VAL A 89 -12.01 -19.75 3.38
C VAL A 89 -11.21 -21.04 3.22
N ILE A 90 -10.02 -20.96 2.63
CA ILE A 90 -9.13 -22.12 2.43
C ILE A 90 -8.68 -22.69 3.77
N ALA A 91 -8.27 -21.84 4.71
CA ALA A 91 -7.86 -22.25 6.06
C ALA A 91 -8.99 -22.96 6.81
N THR A 92 -10.22 -22.48 6.69
CA THR A 92 -11.40 -23.09 7.33
C THR A 92 -11.78 -24.41 6.66
N TYR A 93 -11.72 -24.49 5.33
CA TYR A 93 -11.94 -25.74 4.59
C TYR A 93 -10.94 -26.84 4.95
N ASN A 94 -9.74 -26.46 5.39
CA ASN A 94 -8.67 -27.38 5.75
C ASN A 94 -8.92 -28.17 7.05
N LEU A 95 -9.91 -27.76 7.85
CA LEU A 95 -10.26 -28.42 9.11
C LEU A 95 -10.76 -29.85 8.84
N GLY A 96 -10.15 -30.82 9.53
CA GLY A 96 -10.55 -32.23 9.44
C GLY A 96 -10.16 -32.96 8.15
N LYS A 97 -9.36 -32.35 7.28
CA LYS A 97 -8.83 -32.98 6.06
C LYS A 97 -7.63 -33.91 6.35
N SER A 98 -7.25 -34.70 5.35
CA SER A 98 -6.06 -35.56 5.42
C SER A 98 -4.77 -34.72 5.60
N GLN A 99 -3.76 -35.29 6.26
CA GLN A 99 -2.51 -34.59 6.57
C GLN A 99 -1.77 -34.07 5.32
N ASP A 100 -1.80 -34.84 4.23
CA ASP A 100 -1.17 -34.44 2.96
C ASP A 100 -1.88 -33.24 2.34
N LEU A 101 -3.21 -33.25 2.34
CA LEU A 101 -4.02 -32.12 1.86
C LEU A 101 -3.83 -30.90 2.75
N GLN A 102 -3.71 -31.10 4.07
CA GLN A 102 -3.44 -30.03 5.02
C GLN A 102 -2.12 -29.33 4.75
N SER A 103 -1.06 -30.10 4.48
CA SER A 103 0.26 -29.57 4.19
C SER A 103 0.27 -28.78 2.87
N PHE A 104 -0.38 -29.31 1.83
CA PHE A 104 -0.52 -28.63 0.55
C PHE A 104 -1.30 -27.31 0.66
N LEU A 105 -2.47 -27.33 1.31
CA LEU A 105 -3.30 -26.13 1.48
C LEU A 105 -2.61 -25.07 2.34
N ARG A 106 -1.79 -25.47 3.31
CA ARG A 106 -0.99 -24.55 4.11
C ARG A 106 0.05 -23.83 3.26
N SER A 107 0.80 -24.55 2.43
CA SER A 107 1.75 -23.94 1.49
C SER A 107 1.06 -22.97 0.53
N PHE A 108 -0.16 -23.30 0.10
CA PHE A 108 -0.95 -22.42 -0.77
C PHE A 108 -1.39 -21.13 -0.03
N VAL A 109 -1.80 -21.24 1.23
CA VAL A 109 -2.10 -20.08 2.10
C VAL A 109 -0.87 -19.19 2.29
N ASP A 110 0.30 -19.77 2.51
CA ASP A 110 1.55 -19.02 2.67
C ASP A 110 1.93 -18.29 1.38
N LEU A 111 1.75 -18.95 0.23
CA LEU A 111 1.97 -18.34 -1.09
C LEU A 111 1.01 -17.19 -1.36
N LEU A 112 -0.29 -17.35 -1.08
CA LEU A 112 -1.28 -16.28 -1.22
C LEU A 112 -1.00 -15.11 -0.29
N THR A 113 -0.62 -15.39 0.96
CA THR A 113 -0.27 -14.36 1.94
C THR A 113 0.93 -13.55 1.47
N THR A 114 2.00 -14.23 1.02
CA THR A 114 3.20 -13.57 0.49
C THR A 114 2.90 -12.78 -0.78
N GLY A 115 2.14 -13.38 -1.70
CA GLY A 115 1.71 -12.72 -2.94
C GLY A 115 0.85 -11.48 -2.68
N SER A 116 0.01 -11.50 -1.63
CA SER A 116 -0.81 -10.35 -1.24
C SER A 116 0.02 -9.17 -0.74
N GLN A 117 1.13 -9.43 -0.02
CA GLN A 117 2.06 -8.39 0.44
C GLN A 117 2.77 -7.76 -0.75
N LEU A 118 3.23 -8.58 -1.71
CA LEU A 118 3.85 -8.08 -2.94
C LEU A 118 2.87 -7.24 -3.76
N LEU A 119 1.62 -7.69 -3.90
CA LEU A 119 0.58 -6.94 -4.57
C LEU A 119 0.28 -5.62 -3.85
N ALA A 120 0.25 -5.60 -2.52
CA ALA A 120 0.04 -4.39 -1.74
C ALA A 120 1.16 -3.37 -1.99
N VAL A 121 2.43 -3.82 -2.05
CA VAL A 121 3.58 -2.96 -2.40
C VAL A 121 3.43 -2.41 -3.82
N ILE A 122 3.09 -3.24 -4.80
CA ILE A 122 2.84 -2.81 -6.17
C ILE A 122 1.74 -1.75 -6.21
N ILE A 123 0.60 -2.00 -5.58
CA ILE A 123 -0.53 -1.06 -5.54
C ILE A 123 -0.15 0.23 -4.79
N GLY A 124 0.65 0.13 -3.73
CA GLY A 124 1.21 1.29 -3.04
C GLY A 124 2.03 2.14 -4.00
N ILE A 125 2.99 1.52 -4.69
CA ILE A 125 3.82 2.18 -5.70
C ILE A 125 2.98 2.86 -6.77
N PHE A 126 1.97 2.17 -7.28
CA PHE A 126 1.05 2.75 -8.23
C PHE A 126 0.01 3.67 -7.57
N SER A 127 -0.08 3.86 -6.27
CA SER A 127 -1.05 4.80 -5.69
C SER A 127 -0.52 6.23 -5.65
N LEU A 128 0.79 6.42 -5.74
CA LEU A 128 1.46 7.72 -5.77
C LEU A 128 1.90 8.09 -7.19
N PRO A 129 1.42 9.21 -7.76
CA PRO A 129 1.79 9.61 -9.13
C PRO A 129 3.29 9.92 -9.25
N GLU A 130 3.90 10.46 -8.20
CA GLU A 130 5.33 10.77 -8.12
C GLU A 130 6.19 9.50 -8.30
N TRP A 131 5.83 8.41 -7.61
CA TRP A 131 6.56 7.15 -7.70
C TRP A 131 6.33 6.44 -9.04
N ARG A 132 5.13 6.56 -9.62
CA ARG A 132 4.87 6.09 -10.99
C ARG A 132 5.76 6.78 -12.01
N ALA A 133 5.93 8.10 -11.89
CA ALA A 133 6.75 8.89 -12.79
C ALA A 133 8.23 8.51 -12.64
N ASP A 134 8.75 8.41 -11.41
CA ASP A 134 10.14 7.99 -11.15
C ASP A 134 10.40 6.57 -11.69
N LEU A 135 9.49 5.63 -11.46
CA LEU A 135 9.63 4.29 -12.03
C LEU A 135 9.58 4.27 -13.54
N ALA A 136 8.64 4.99 -14.16
CA ALA A 136 8.58 5.09 -15.61
C ALA A 136 9.88 5.67 -16.19
N GLN A 137 10.47 6.67 -15.52
CA GLN A 137 11.75 7.25 -15.88
C GLN A 137 12.89 6.23 -15.74
N ARG A 138 12.99 5.51 -14.62
CA ARG A 138 14.01 4.46 -14.41
C ARG A 138 13.87 3.32 -15.42
N PHE A 139 12.65 2.89 -15.72
CA PHE A 139 12.40 1.88 -16.75
C PHE A 139 12.84 2.36 -18.14
N ARG A 140 12.56 3.63 -18.48
CA ARG A 140 13.05 4.24 -19.73
C ARG A 140 14.58 4.31 -19.75
N GLN A 141 15.23 4.71 -18.67
CA GLN A 141 16.70 4.76 -18.57
C GLN A 141 17.33 3.36 -18.72
N CYS A 142 16.79 2.33 -18.07
CA CYS A 142 17.26 0.96 -18.25
C CYS A 142 17.06 0.46 -19.69
N LYS A 143 15.93 0.80 -20.32
CA LYS A 143 15.64 0.45 -21.73
C LYS A 143 16.58 1.19 -22.71
N HIS A 144 16.91 2.45 -22.44
CA HIS A 144 17.88 3.22 -23.22
C HIS A 144 19.32 2.75 -23.00
N ARG A 145 19.69 2.36 -21.78
CA ARG A 145 21.00 1.80 -21.45
C ARG A 145 21.28 0.48 -22.17
N HIS A 146 20.23 -0.28 -22.51
CA HIS A 146 20.36 -1.46 -23.35
C HIS A 146 20.42 -1.17 -24.86
N ARG A 147 20.09 0.05 -25.30
CA ARG A 147 19.94 0.40 -26.73
C ARG A 147 21.00 1.36 -27.27
N HIS A 148 21.96 1.85 -26.48
CA HIS A 148 23.03 2.71 -27.01
C HIS A 148 24.40 2.54 -26.34
N LYS A 149 25.34 1.91 -27.07
CA LYS A 149 26.72 2.43 -27.22
C LYS A 149 26.65 3.51 -28.30
N VAL A 150 26.47 4.78 -27.94
CA VAL A 150 27.02 5.96 -28.65
C VAL A 150 27.10 7.08 -27.60
N PRO A 151 28.25 7.74 -27.42
CA PRO A 151 28.36 8.89 -26.53
C PRO A 151 27.97 10.15 -27.29
N GLU A 152 26.94 10.88 -26.84
CA GLU A 152 26.93 12.33 -27.08
C GLU A 152 25.98 13.11 -26.16
N ALA A 153 26.61 14.09 -25.51
CA ALA A 153 26.16 15.44 -25.18
C ALA A 153 24.84 15.69 -24.41
N ASN A 154 25.05 16.16 -23.17
CA ASN A 154 24.41 17.31 -22.54
C ASN A 154 22.88 17.44 -22.62
N GLN A 155 22.21 17.05 -21.53
CA GLN A 155 20.98 17.72 -21.12
C GLN A 155 21.00 18.01 -19.61
N PRO A 156 20.76 19.27 -19.18
CA PRO A 156 20.70 19.64 -17.77
C PRO A 156 19.34 19.26 -17.19
N THR A 157 19.35 18.38 -16.21
CA THR A 157 18.31 18.23 -15.20
C THR A 157 18.59 19.24 -14.09
N ASN A 158 17.67 20.19 -13.83
CA ASN A 158 17.37 20.80 -12.51
C ASN A 158 16.54 22.12 -12.55
N ASP A 159 16.12 22.64 -13.70
CA ASP A 159 15.55 24.00 -13.79
C ASP A 159 14.24 24.26 -13.03
N GLU A 160 13.36 23.29 -12.80
CA GLU A 160 12.04 23.59 -12.23
C GLU A 160 12.08 23.95 -10.73
N THR A 161 13.02 23.40 -9.96
CA THR A 161 13.14 23.71 -8.52
C THR A 161 13.89 25.02 -8.31
N ASP A 162 14.95 25.24 -9.10
CA ASP A 162 15.75 26.47 -9.02
C ASP A 162 14.97 27.71 -9.51
N THR A 163 14.06 27.54 -10.47
CA THR A 163 13.19 28.63 -10.93
C THR A 163 12.25 29.12 -9.82
N TYR A 164 11.74 28.22 -8.97
CA TYR A 164 10.81 28.58 -7.89
C TYR A 164 11.52 29.35 -6.76
N PHE A 165 12.72 28.94 -6.37
CA PHE A 165 13.50 29.62 -5.33
C PHE A 165 14.12 30.94 -5.83
N ASN A 166 14.48 31.02 -7.11
CA ASN A 166 14.96 32.26 -7.70
C ASN A 166 13.85 33.32 -7.74
N GLN A 167 12.62 32.96 -8.14
CA GLN A 167 11.49 33.89 -8.12
C GLN A 167 11.13 34.36 -6.69
N LEU A 168 11.25 33.48 -5.70
CA LEU A 168 11.05 33.85 -4.29
C LEU A 168 12.11 34.84 -3.79
N THR A 169 13.37 34.63 -4.16
CA THR A 169 14.49 35.49 -3.78
C THR A 169 14.39 36.85 -4.46
N GLU A 170 13.93 36.88 -5.71
CA GLU A 170 13.69 38.12 -6.46
C GLU A 170 12.54 38.95 -5.90
N ALA A 171 11.49 38.29 -5.39
CA ALA A 171 10.38 38.96 -4.71
C ALA A 171 10.78 39.51 -3.33
N TRP A 172 11.72 38.86 -2.65
CA TRP A 172 12.19 39.27 -1.31
C TRP A 172 13.17 40.45 -1.35
N ASN A 173 13.92 40.60 -2.44
CA ASN A 173 14.93 41.65 -2.60
C ASN A 173 14.42 42.92 -3.30
N LYS A 174 13.12 43.00 -3.61
CA LYS A 174 12.52 44.25 -4.08
C LYS A 174 12.10 45.10 -2.87
N PRO A 175 12.66 46.32 -2.71
CA PRO A 175 12.36 47.20 -1.57
C PRO A 175 10.92 47.73 -1.60
#